data_AF-A0A7W9ZK60-F1
#
_entry.id   AF-A0A7W9ZK60-F1
#
_cell.length_a   1.000
_cell.length_b   1.000
_cell.length_c   1.000
_cell.angle_alpha   90.00
_cell.angle_beta   90.00
_cell.angle_gamma   90.00
#
_symmetry.space_group_name_H-M   'P 1'
#
loop_
_entity.id
_entity.type
_entity.pdbx_description
1 polymer ?
#
loop_
_entity_poly.entity_id
_entity_poly.type
_entity_poly.pdbx_seq_one_letter_code
_entity_poly.pdbx_strand_id
1 'polypeptide(L)'
;MCKNGFLKNYLLLLLLFLIIACTSKDSSNEYVEDQEADNSSKLDDSKIDEHTIGHVFHAMGVVHSKNDRKSLGKNIKVFYFSEEDGHFQTIPSKEGAKLIVYFYDNIYAGEAPINISGKEAFIFVGITSDFKKIINSNLHGARSDLIGTFKDLNIKNSKLEITVDENNLDAKTFLESVNYIIDGVEKISPMLTN
;
A
#
# COMPACT_ATOMS: atom_id res chain seq x y z
N MET A 1 19.97 -63.96 -2.64
CA MET A 1 19.99 -62.64 -1.96
C MET A 1 20.50 -61.59 -2.94
N CYS A 2 19.59 -60.78 -3.50
CA CYS A 2 19.82 -59.47 -4.14
C CYS A 2 18.49 -59.00 -4.75
N LYS A 3 17.54 -58.57 -3.91
CA LYS A 3 16.26 -57.96 -4.36
C LYS A 3 15.91 -56.65 -3.65
N ASN A 4 16.84 -56.07 -2.90
CA ASN A 4 16.61 -54.83 -2.13
C ASN A 4 17.43 -53.62 -2.63
N GLY A 5 18.19 -53.76 -3.72
CA GLY A 5 18.99 -52.66 -4.30
C GLY A 5 18.22 -51.79 -5.29
N PHE A 6 17.21 -52.33 -5.97
CA PHE A 6 16.51 -51.60 -7.03
C PHE A 6 15.58 -50.54 -6.45
N LEU A 7 14.76 -50.86 -5.45
CA LEU A 7 13.78 -49.92 -4.91
C LEU A 7 14.41 -48.69 -4.22
N LYS A 8 15.58 -48.84 -3.60
CA LYS A 8 16.27 -47.75 -2.89
C LYS A 8 16.83 -46.69 -3.83
N ASN A 9 17.32 -47.07 -5.01
CA ASN A 9 17.88 -46.11 -5.97
C ASN A 9 16.80 -45.27 -6.68
N TYR A 10 15.62 -45.84 -6.96
CA TYR A 10 14.52 -45.06 -7.53
C TYR A 10 13.89 -44.10 -6.51
N LEU A 11 13.83 -44.49 -5.23
CA LEU A 11 13.31 -43.61 -4.18
C LEU A 11 14.22 -42.38 -3.97
N LEU A 12 15.54 -42.55 -4.06
CA LEU A 12 16.50 -41.44 -3.96
C LEU A 12 16.41 -40.49 -5.18
N LEU A 13 16.18 -41.04 -6.37
CA LEU A 13 16.03 -40.24 -7.60
C LEU A 13 14.71 -39.44 -7.61
N LEU A 14 13.62 -40.02 -7.10
CA LEU A 14 12.33 -39.33 -6.95
C LEU A 14 12.41 -38.19 -5.93
N LEU A 15 13.15 -38.39 -4.83
CA LEU A 15 13.39 -37.36 -3.81
C LEU A 15 14.20 -36.17 -4.34
N LEU A 16 15.15 -36.38 -5.26
CA LEU A 16 15.90 -35.30 -5.90
C LEU A 16 15.03 -34.47 -6.86
N PHE A 17 14.08 -35.09 -7.57
CA PHE A 17 13.12 -34.34 -8.41
C PHE A 17 12.13 -33.50 -7.59
N LEU A 18 11.76 -33.94 -6.38
CA LEU A 18 10.89 -33.17 -5.48
C LEU A 18 11.54 -31.88 -4.96
N ILE A 19 12.87 -31.80 -4.89
CA ILE A 19 13.58 -30.59 -4.43
C ILE A 19 13.69 -29.55 -5.56
N ILE A 20 13.71 -29.99 -6.83
CA ILE A 20 13.85 -29.10 -8.00
C ILE A 20 12.49 -28.52 -8.44
N ALA A 21 11.37 -29.13 -8.05
CA ALA A 21 10.02 -28.61 -8.33
C ALA A 21 9.51 -27.55 -7.33
N CYS A 22 10.27 -27.26 -6.27
CA CYS A 22 9.96 -26.21 -5.29
C CYS A 22 10.86 -24.96 -5.41
N THR A 23 11.45 -24.73 -6.58
CA THR A 23 11.84 -23.38 -7.01
C THR A 23 10.86 -22.92 -8.08
N SER A 24 9.59 -22.75 -7.70
CA SER A 24 8.75 -21.80 -8.41
C SER A 24 9.48 -20.47 -8.36
N LYS A 25 9.87 -19.97 -9.53
CA LYS A 25 10.19 -18.57 -9.73
C LYS A 25 8.99 -17.78 -9.20
N ASP A 26 9.05 -17.35 -7.96
CA ASP A 26 8.42 -16.09 -7.57
C ASP A 26 9.05 -15.06 -8.49
N SER A 27 8.33 -14.69 -9.54
CA SER A 27 8.55 -13.41 -10.18
C SER A 27 8.14 -12.37 -9.15
N SER A 28 9.04 -12.08 -8.22
CA SER A 28 9.05 -10.81 -7.53
C SER A 28 9.19 -9.77 -8.64
N ASN A 29 8.06 -9.25 -9.11
CA ASN A 29 8.02 -7.95 -9.76
C ASN A 29 8.39 -6.94 -8.68
N GLU A 30 9.69 -6.84 -8.42
CA GLU A 30 10.28 -5.69 -7.79
C GLU A 30 9.94 -4.52 -8.72
N TYR A 31 8.97 -3.71 -8.29
CA TYR A 31 8.58 -2.49 -8.97
C TYR A 31 9.80 -1.57 -8.91
N VAL A 32 10.61 -1.58 -9.95
CA VAL A 32 11.62 -0.55 -10.18
C VAL A 32 10.84 0.65 -10.68
N GLU A 33 10.74 1.69 -9.85
CA GLU A 33 10.30 3.02 -10.28
C GLU A 33 11.25 3.53 -11.36
N ASP A 34 10.85 3.40 -12.62
CA ASP A 34 11.41 4.24 -13.67
C ASP A 34 10.93 5.67 -13.42
N GLN A 35 11.89 6.56 -13.14
CA GLN A 35 11.67 8.01 -13.19
C GLN A 35 11.32 8.40 -14.63
N GLU A 36 10.04 8.33 -15.00
CA GLU A 36 9.57 8.87 -16.26
C GLU A 36 9.55 10.41 -16.18
N ALA A 37 10.44 11.01 -16.96
CA ALA A 37 10.51 12.45 -17.18
C ALA A 37 9.20 12.98 -17.77
N ASP A 38 8.73 14.08 -17.18
CA ASP A 38 7.57 14.86 -17.58
C ASP A 38 7.58 15.16 -19.09
N ASN A 39 6.63 14.57 -19.82
CA ASN A 39 6.34 14.92 -21.22
C ASN A 39 4.83 15.10 -21.44
N SER A 40 4.41 16.33 -21.21
CA SER A 40 3.54 17.16 -22.07
C SER A 40 2.18 16.63 -22.56
N SER A 41 1.15 17.35 -22.08
CA SER A 41 -0.04 17.85 -22.79
C SER A 41 -1.09 16.86 -23.31
N LYS A 42 -2.08 16.59 -22.45
CA LYS A 42 -3.51 16.57 -22.78
C LYS A 42 -4.27 16.93 -21.49
N LEU A 43 -5.24 17.83 -21.59
CA LEU A 43 -6.18 18.12 -20.50
C LEU A 43 -6.86 16.81 -20.11
N ASP A 44 -6.41 16.25 -18.99
CA ASP A 44 -6.89 14.98 -18.50
C ASP A 44 -8.11 15.24 -17.63
N ASP A 45 -9.25 14.65 -18.02
CA ASP A 45 -10.53 14.78 -17.32
C ASP A 45 -10.56 13.99 -15.99
N SER A 46 -9.43 13.40 -15.57
CA SER A 46 -9.31 12.71 -14.29
C SER A 46 -8.94 13.68 -13.18
N LYS A 47 -9.75 13.71 -12.11
CA LYS A 47 -9.49 14.50 -10.88
C LYS A 47 -8.19 14.11 -10.16
N ILE A 48 -7.60 12.96 -10.51
CA ILE A 48 -6.38 12.40 -9.96
C ILE A 48 -5.50 12.03 -11.16
N ASP A 49 -4.22 12.39 -11.12
CA ASP A 49 -3.25 12.02 -12.15
C ASP A 49 -2.91 10.51 -12.12
N GLU A 50 -2.41 9.97 -13.23
CA GLU A 50 -2.14 8.54 -13.36
C GLU A 50 -1.04 8.03 -12.40
N HIS A 51 -0.10 8.89 -12.02
CA HIS A 51 0.96 8.55 -11.07
C HIS A 51 0.38 8.33 -9.67
N THR A 52 -0.45 9.25 -9.20
CA THR A 52 -1.20 9.12 -7.93
C THR A 52 -2.14 7.90 -7.95
N ILE A 53 -2.81 7.62 -9.06
CA ILE A 53 -3.64 6.39 -9.19
C ILE A 53 -2.79 5.13 -8.96
N GLY A 54 -1.54 5.11 -9.44
CA GLY A 54 -0.61 4.01 -9.18
C GLY A 54 -0.33 3.78 -7.69
N HIS A 55 -0.06 4.86 -6.94
CA HIS A 55 0.14 4.79 -5.49
C HIS A 55 -1.11 4.30 -4.75
N VAL A 56 -2.29 4.79 -5.14
CA VAL A 56 -3.58 4.40 -4.56
C VAL A 56 -3.88 2.92 -4.80
N PHE A 57 -3.77 2.46 -6.05
CA PHE A 57 -4.02 1.04 -6.38
C PHE A 57 -3.02 0.10 -5.73
N HIS A 58 -1.74 0.47 -5.64
CA HIS A 58 -0.75 -0.31 -4.90
C HIS A 58 -1.12 -0.40 -3.41
N ALA A 59 -1.46 0.74 -2.77
CA ALA A 59 -1.89 0.78 -1.37
C ALA A 59 -3.10 -0.12 -1.11
N MET A 60 -4.10 -0.07 -1.99
CA MET A 60 -5.33 -0.88 -1.92
C MET A 60 -5.14 -2.34 -2.32
N GLY A 61 -3.99 -2.74 -2.87
CA GLY A 61 -3.77 -4.09 -3.38
C GLY A 61 -4.59 -4.44 -4.62
N VAL A 62 -4.99 -3.43 -5.41
CA VAL A 62 -5.76 -3.64 -6.65
C VAL A 62 -4.82 -4.19 -7.72
N VAL A 63 -5.10 -5.41 -8.18
CA VAL A 63 -4.37 -6.03 -9.30
C VAL A 63 -4.97 -5.52 -10.61
N HIS A 64 -4.17 -4.76 -11.37
CA HIS A 64 -4.59 -4.21 -12.66
C HIS A 64 -3.41 -4.14 -13.64
N SER A 65 -3.70 -4.01 -14.93
CA SER A 65 -2.66 -3.74 -15.94
C SER A 65 -2.30 -2.24 -15.96
N LYS A 66 -1.08 -1.87 -16.37
CA LYS A 66 -0.69 -0.45 -16.52
C LYS A 66 -1.64 0.27 -17.50
N ASN A 67 -2.06 -0.41 -18.57
CA ASN A 67 -2.95 0.16 -19.59
C ASN A 67 -4.36 0.48 -19.07
N ASP A 68 -4.84 -0.25 -18.06
CA ASP A 68 -6.18 -0.03 -17.50
C ASP A 68 -6.20 1.02 -16.38
N ARG A 69 -5.02 1.38 -15.84
CA ARG A 69 -4.86 2.21 -14.64
C ARG A 69 -5.70 3.48 -14.71
N LYS A 70 -5.53 4.26 -15.78
CA LYS A 70 -6.25 5.52 -15.99
C LYS A 70 -7.76 5.34 -16.16
N SER A 71 -8.19 4.27 -16.81
CA SER A 71 -9.61 3.97 -17.00
C SER A 71 -10.28 3.57 -15.68
N LEU A 72 -9.64 2.67 -14.92
CA LEU A 72 -10.11 2.24 -13.61
C LEU A 72 -10.10 3.38 -12.59
N GLY A 73 -9.06 4.22 -12.63
CA GLY A 73 -8.88 5.34 -11.71
C GLY A 73 -10.00 6.38 -11.75
N LYS A 74 -10.76 6.47 -12.85
CA LYS A 74 -11.96 7.34 -12.94
C LYS A 74 -13.05 6.99 -11.93
N ASN A 75 -13.06 5.75 -11.45
CA ASN A 75 -14.04 5.26 -10.48
C ASN A 75 -13.59 5.47 -9.02
N ILE A 76 -12.37 5.97 -8.78
CA ILE A 76 -11.89 6.31 -7.44
C ILE A 76 -12.64 7.56 -6.96
N LYS A 77 -13.33 7.45 -5.82
CA LYS A 77 -13.85 8.62 -5.11
C LYS A 77 -12.71 9.22 -4.28
N VAL A 78 -12.57 10.53 -4.27
CA VAL A 78 -11.52 11.25 -3.51
C VAL A 78 -12.13 12.35 -2.66
N PHE A 79 -11.64 12.46 -1.44
CA PHE A 79 -12.04 13.45 -0.44
C PHE A 79 -10.80 14.04 0.21
N TYR A 80 -10.77 15.37 0.35
CA TYR A 80 -9.65 16.10 0.94
C TYR A 80 -10.10 16.69 2.28
N PHE A 81 -9.24 16.58 3.29
CA PHE A 81 -9.55 17.05 4.63
C PHE A 81 -8.43 17.93 5.18
N SER A 82 -8.80 19.10 5.70
CA SER A 82 -7.98 19.78 6.70
C SER A 82 -8.17 19.09 8.05
N GLU A 83 -7.24 19.31 8.96
CA GLU A 83 -7.31 18.77 10.31
C GLU A 83 -6.90 19.84 11.33
N GLU A 84 -7.72 20.01 12.35
CA GLU A 84 -7.48 20.87 13.51
C GLU A 84 -7.94 20.12 14.77
N ASP A 85 -7.05 19.95 15.75
CA ASP A 85 -7.30 19.30 17.04
C ASP A 85 -8.01 17.92 16.97
N GLY A 86 -7.66 17.12 15.95
CA GLY A 86 -8.18 15.78 15.70
C GLY A 86 -9.53 15.74 14.96
N HIS A 87 -10.05 16.91 14.54
CA HIS A 87 -11.27 17.05 13.75
C HIS A 87 -10.95 17.22 12.26
N PHE A 88 -11.54 16.35 11.43
CA PHE A 88 -11.35 16.37 9.98
C PHE A 88 -12.50 17.11 9.29
N GLN A 89 -12.18 18.19 8.58
CA GLN A 89 -13.15 18.99 7.84
C GLN A 89 -12.87 18.90 6.34
N THR A 90 -13.91 18.66 5.53
CA THR A 90 -13.76 18.59 4.07
C THR A 90 -13.33 19.92 3.48
N ILE A 91 -12.32 19.88 2.61
CA ILE A 91 -11.85 21.01 1.80
C ILE A 91 -11.95 20.68 0.29
N PRO A 92 -12.01 21.67 -0.60
CA PRO A 92 -12.35 21.43 -2.01
C PRO A 92 -11.20 20.84 -2.85
N SER A 93 -9.97 20.85 -2.35
CA SER A 93 -8.79 20.44 -3.13
C SER A 93 -7.67 19.87 -2.25
N LYS A 94 -6.64 19.32 -2.88
CA LYS A 94 -5.43 18.78 -2.23
C LYS A 94 -4.59 19.86 -1.52
N GLU A 95 -4.66 21.10 -1.97
CA GLU A 95 -3.91 22.20 -1.34
C GLU A 95 -4.38 22.41 0.11
N GLY A 96 -3.46 22.28 1.07
CA GLY A 96 -3.76 22.39 2.50
C GLY A 96 -4.34 21.12 3.14
N ALA A 97 -4.52 20.02 2.38
CA ALA A 97 -4.99 18.76 2.94
C ALA A 97 -3.97 18.15 3.91
N LYS A 98 -4.46 17.73 5.08
CA LYS A 98 -3.71 16.93 6.07
C LYS A 98 -3.99 15.44 5.93
N LEU A 99 -5.18 15.09 5.43
CA LEU A 99 -5.57 13.75 5.06
C LEU A 99 -6.32 13.78 3.73
N ILE A 100 -6.01 12.84 2.86
CA ILE A 100 -6.75 12.59 1.62
C ILE A 100 -7.22 11.15 1.67
N VAL A 101 -8.51 10.93 1.40
CA VAL A 101 -9.10 9.59 1.41
C VAL A 101 -9.60 9.23 0.03
N TYR A 102 -9.10 8.11 -0.46
CA TYR A 102 -9.50 7.47 -1.69
C TYR A 102 -10.37 6.26 -1.37
N PHE A 103 -11.44 6.06 -2.15
CA PHE A 103 -12.32 4.92 -2.00
C PHE A 103 -12.62 4.27 -3.36
N TYR A 104 -12.36 2.97 -3.46
CA TYR A 104 -12.56 2.19 -4.68
C TYR A 104 -12.83 0.73 -4.30
N ASP A 105 -13.83 0.12 -4.93
CA ASP A 105 -14.21 -1.30 -4.74
C ASP A 105 -14.32 -1.75 -3.26
N ASN A 106 -14.96 -0.91 -2.44
CA ASN A 106 -15.11 -1.14 -0.99
C ASN A 106 -13.79 -1.19 -0.20
N ILE A 107 -12.73 -0.58 -0.71
CA ILE A 107 -11.44 -0.46 -0.04
C ILE A 107 -11.11 1.02 0.12
N TYR A 108 -10.54 1.38 1.27
CA TYR A 108 -10.02 2.72 1.53
C TYR A 108 -8.52 2.76 1.23
N ALA A 109 -8.03 3.91 0.77
CA ALA A 109 -6.64 4.29 0.96
C ALA A 109 -6.58 5.71 1.52
N GLY A 110 -5.77 5.91 2.55
CA GLY A 110 -5.46 7.24 3.05
C GLY A 110 -4.09 7.69 2.59
N GLU A 111 -3.96 8.98 2.33
CA GLU A 111 -2.71 9.68 2.05
C GLU A 111 -2.52 10.81 3.06
N ALA A 112 -1.32 10.91 3.63
CA ALA A 112 -0.94 12.00 4.52
C ALA A 112 0.50 12.46 4.24
N PRO A 113 0.84 13.73 4.48
CA PRO A 113 2.22 14.20 4.45
C PRO A 113 3.03 13.50 5.56
N ILE A 114 4.28 13.18 5.25
CA ILE A 114 5.21 12.51 6.16
C ILE A 114 6.63 13.05 5.95
N ASN A 115 7.44 13.06 7.01
CA ASN A 115 8.86 13.36 6.92
C ASN A 115 9.69 12.08 7.16
N ILE A 116 10.40 11.62 6.13
CA ILE A 116 11.26 10.43 6.19
C ILE A 116 12.70 10.85 5.97
N SER A 117 13.57 10.59 6.94
CA SER A 117 14.99 10.97 6.90
C SER A 117 15.22 12.46 6.52
N GLY A 118 14.36 13.36 7.02
CA GLY A 118 14.45 14.79 6.75
C GLY A 118 13.84 15.24 5.42
N LYS A 119 13.21 14.35 4.66
CA LYS A 119 12.56 14.67 3.38
C LYS A 119 11.04 14.69 3.53
N GLU A 120 10.44 15.78 3.08
CA GLU A 120 8.99 15.89 2.90
C GLU A 120 8.53 14.92 1.80
N ALA A 121 7.55 14.10 2.13
CA ALA A 121 7.01 13.04 1.28
C ALA A 121 5.51 12.86 1.59
N PHE A 122 4.88 11.93 0.90
CA PHE A 122 3.52 11.47 1.19
C PHE A 122 3.53 9.97 1.42
N ILE A 123 2.83 9.50 2.45
CA ILE A 123 2.59 8.09 2.70
C ILE A 123 1.17 7.73 2.26
N PHE A 124 1.04 6.62 1.55
CA PHE A 124 -0.23 6.01 1.17
C PHE A 124 -0.41 4.70 1.90
N VAL A 125 -1.60 4.44 2.45
CA VAL A 125 -1.92 3.20 3.17
C VAL A 125 -3.31 2.71 2.79
N GLY A 126 -3.42 1.48 2.29
CA GLY A 126 -4.71 0.84 2.07
C GLY A 126 -5.27 0.24 3.35
N ILE A 127 -6.57 0.38 3.58
CA ILE A 127 -7.28 -0.08 4.78
C ILE A 127 -8.52 -0.86 4.34
N THR A 128 -8.73 -2.05 4.93
CA THR A 128 -9.93 -2.85 4.68
C THR A 128 -11.18 -2.13 5.21
N SER A 129 -12.33 -2.27 4.56
CA SER A 129 -13.56 -1.56 4.96
C SER A 129 -14.08 -1.89 6.36
N ASP A 130 -13.65 -3.02 6.93
CA ASP A 130 -13.98 -3.43 8.29
C ASP A 130 -12.99 -2.92 9.34
N PHE A 131 -12.01 -2.10 8.94
CA PHE A 131 -10.99 -1.48 9.79
C PHE A 131 -10.18 -2.50 10.61
N LYS A 132 -10.03 -3.74 10.12
CA LYS A 132 -9.26 -4.79 10.81
C LYS A 132 -7.83 -4.96 10.31
N LYS A 133 -7.50 -4.49 9.11
CA LYS A 133 -6.15 -4.64 8.53
C LYS A 133 -5.78 -3.47 7.65
N ILE A 134 -4.48 -3.16 7.61
CA ILE A 134 -3.89 -2.45 6.48
C ILE A 134 -3.53 -3.46 5.37
N ILE A 135 -3.58 -3.02 4.12
CA ILE A 135 -3.27 -3.84 2.94
C ILE A 135 -1.79 -3.65 2.59
N ASN A 136 -1.45 -2.54 1.93
CA ASN A 136 -0.07 -2.14 1.66
C ASN A 136 0.17 -0.69 2.06
N SER A 137 1.43 -0.33 2.27
CA SER A 137 1.88 1.05 2.31
C SER A 137 2.88 1.36 1.19
N ASN A 138 2.97 2.63 0.80
CA ASN A 138 4.01 3.13 -0.10
C ASN A 138 4.25 4.64 0.14
N LEU A 139 5.31 5.17 -0.47
CA LEU A 139 5.71 6.56 -0.34
C LEU A 139 5.81 7.25 -1.71
N HIS A 140 5.52 8.54 -1.74
CA HIS A 140 5.86 9.44 -2.84
C HIS A 140 6.82 10.53 -2.34
N GLY A 141 7.95 10.71 -3.02
CA GLY A 141 8.97 11.72 -2.65
C GLY A 141 10.08 11.23 -1.71
N ALA A 142 9.95 10.03 -1.14
CA ALA A 142 10.98 9.37 -0.34
C ALA A 142 11.00 7.86 -0.60
N ARG A 143 12.12 7.21 -0.27
CA ARG A 143 12.29 5.75 -0.33
C ARG A 143 12.62 5.25 1.07
N SER A 144 11.97 4.15 1.48
CA SER A 144 12.24 3.46 2.73
C SER A 144 11.89 1.99 2.61
N ASP A 145 12.73 1.11 3.13
CA ASP A 145 12.47 -0.33 3.16
C ASP A 145 11.34 -0.70 4.14
N LEU A 146 10.93 0.24 5.00
CA LEU A 146 9.83 0.08 5.94
C LEU A 146 8.49 -0.21 5.25
N ILE A 147 8.32 0.13 3.98
CA ILE A 147 7.12 -0.24 3.20
C ILE A 147 6.93 -1.77 3.14
N GLY A 148 8.02 -2.54 3.20
CA GLY A 148 8.00 -3.99 3.26
C GLY A 148 7.52 -4.53 4.60
N THR A 149 7.68 -3.76 5.67
CA THR A 149 7.24 -4.07 7.03
C THR A 149 5.79 -3.63 7.25
N PHE A 150 5.42 -2.43 6.81
CA PHE A 150 4.09 -1.84 6.99
C PHE A 150 3.10 -2.29 5.90
N LYS A 151 2.84 -3.60 5.85
CA LYS A 151 1.84 -4.21 4.96
C LYS A 151 1.23 -5.44 5.63
N ASP A 152 -0.02 -5.74 5.31
CA ASP A 152 -0.77 -6.90 5.82
C ASP A 152 -0.84 -7.01 7.35
N LEU A 153 -0.73 -5.88 8.06
CA LEU A 153 -0.75 -5.82 9.52
C LEU A 153 -2.18 -5.60 10.04
N ASN A 154 -2.47 -6.19 11.20
CA ASN A 154 -3.76 -6.03 11.85
C ASN A 154 -3.93 -4.63 12.47
N ILE A 155 -5.18 -4.22 12.56
CA ILE A 155 -5.64 -3.04 13.29
C ILE A 155 -6.51 -3.53 14.45
N LYS A 156 -6.22 -3.06 15.66
CA LYS A 156 -7.00 -3.31 16.87
C LYS A 156 -7.28 -1.97 17.55
N ASN A 157 -8.55 -1.66 17.75
CA ASN A 157 -8.99 -0.39 18.35
C ASN A 157 -8.34 0.82 17.67
N SER A 158 -8.43 0.89 16.34
CA SER A 158 -7.87 1.98 15.51
C SER A 158 -6.34 2.13 15.60
N LYS A 159 -5.63 1.11 16.11
CA LYS A 159 -4.16 1.09 16.20
C LYS A 159 -3.57 -0.14 15.54
N LEU A 160 -2.44 0.06 14.89
CA LEU A 160 -1.70 -1.00 14.21
C LEU A 160 -1.05 -1.95 15.24
N GLU A 161 -1.25 -3.25 15.05
CA GLU A 161 -0.69 -4.29 15.92
C GLU A 161 0.77 -4.60 15.50
N ILE A 162 1.69 -3.71 15.87
CA ILE A 162 3.13 -3.85 15.61
C ILE A 162 3.95 -3.18 16.73
N THR A 163 5.19 -3.61 16.91
CA THR A 163 6.20 -2.90 17.70
C THR A 163 7.36 -2.53 16.78
N VAL A 164 7.79 -1.28 16.82
CA VAL A 164 8.90 -0.76 16.02
C VAL A 164 10.14 -0.55 16.89
N ASP A 165 11.32 -0.50 16.29
CA ASP A 165 12.54 -0.14 17.00
C ASP A 165 12.46 1.32 17.49
N GLU A 166 12.54 1.51 18.80
CA GLU A 166 12.47 2.82 19.45
C GLU A 166 13.61 3.77 19.06
N ASN A 167 14.71 3.25 18.50
CA ASN A 167 15.83 4.07 18.03
C ASN A 167 15.71 4.43 16.55
N ASN A 168 14.78 3.81 15.82
CA ASN A 168 14.54 4.10 14.41
C ASN A 168 13.46 5.17 14.28
N LEU A 169 13.89 6.41 14.05
CA LEU A 169 12.99 7.56 13.91
C LEU A 169 12.00 7.38 12.74
N ASP A 170 12.45 6.91 11.58
CA ASP A 170 11.58 6.70 10.43
C ASP A 170 10.52 5.63 10.70
N ALA A 171 10.85 4.58 11.47
CA ALA A 171 9.89 3.55 11.86
C ALA A 171 8.81 4.09 12.81
N LYS A 172 9.18 4.99 13.73
CA LYS A 172 8.23 5.72 14.58
C LYS A 172 7.32 6.62 13.75
N THR A 173 7.90 7.41 12.84
CA THR A 173 7.12 8.28 11.97
C THR A 173 6.16 7.48 11.11
N PHE A 174 6.59 6.35 10.54
CA PHE A 174 5.70 5.43 9.83
C PHE A 174 4.53 4.99 10.71
N LEU A 175 4.81 4.45 11.90
CA LEU A 175 3.77 3.97 12.81
C LEU A 175 2.78 5.09 13.21
N GLU A 176 3.28 6.28 13.50
CA GLU A 176 2.47 7.45 13.84
C GLU A 176 1.59 7.86 12.67
N SER A 177 2.17 8.04 11.48
CA SER A 177 1.42 8.44 10.28
C SER A 177 0.39 7.39 9.85
N VAL A 178 0.70 6.09 9.93
CA VAL A 178 -0.29 5.06 9.60
C VAL A 178 -1.43 5.06 10.62
N ASN A 179 -1.14 5.17 11.92
CA ASN A 179 -2.18 5.27 12.95
C ASN A 179 -3.03 6.55 12.82
N TYR A 180 -2.43 7.67 12.41
CA TYR A 180 -3.13 8.92 12.08
C TYR A 180 -4.10 8.70 10.92
N ILE A 181 -3.64 8.05 9.85
CA ILE A 181 -4.48 7.74 8.69
C ILE A 181 -5.64 6.81 9.10
N ILE A 182 -5.38 5.75 9.87
CA ILE A 182 -6.44 4.84 10.34
C ILE A 182 -7.50 5.60 11.13
N ASP A 183 -7.11 6.38 12.13
CA ASP A 183 -8.03 7.17 12.96
C ASP A 183 -8.86 8.14 12.11
N GLY A 184 -8.22 8.87 11.19
CA GLY A 184 -8.91 9.81 10.32
C GLY A 184 -9.87 9.14 9.34
N VAL A 185 -9.46 8.05 8.70
CA VAL A 185 -10.31 7.29 7.76
C VAL A 185 -11.51 6.66 8.48
N GLU A 186 -11.32 6.14 9.69
CA GLU A 186 -12.41 5.57 10.49
C GLU A 186 -13.45 6.64 10.87
N LYS A 187 -13.00 7.82 11.32
CA LYS A 187 -13.87 8.96 11.67
C LYS A 187 -14.72 9.45 10.49
N ILE A 188 -14.16 9.48 9.29
CA ILE A 188 -14.86 9.98 8.08
C ILE A 188 -15.59 8.87 7.31
N SER A 189 -15.39 7.60 7.66
CA SER A 189 -16.00 6.44 6.99
C SER A 189 -17.53 6.50 6.82
N PRO A 190 -18.32 7.10 7.74
CA PRO A 190 -19.76 7.25 7.54
C PRO A 190 -20.14 8.12 6.33
N MET A 191 -19.23 8.94 5.80
CA MET A 191 -19.47 9.73 4.59
C MET A 191 -19.31 8.92 3.29
N LEU A 192 -18.71 7.72 3.37
CA LEU A 192 -18.25 6.95 2.21
C LEU A 192 -19.09 5.69 1.94
N THR A 193 -19.61 5.07 3.01
CA THR A 193 -20.29 3.76 2.95
C THR A 193 -21.72 3.76 3.48
N ASN A 194 -22.22 4.88 4.03
CA ASN A 194 -23.66 5.09 4.28
C ASN A 194 -24.33 5.83 3.12
#